data_AF-A0AAU0NIR1-F1
#
_entry.id   AF-A0AAU0NIR1-F1
#
_cell.length_a   1.000
_cell.length_b   1.000
_cell.length_c   1.000
_cell.angle_alpha   90.00
_cell.angle_beta   90.00
_cell.angle_gamma   90.00
#
_symmetry.space_group_name_H-M   'P 1'
#
loop_
_entity.id
_entity.type
_entity.pdbx_description
1 polymer ?
#
loop_
_entity_poly.entity_id
_entity_poly.type
_entity_poly.pdbx_seq_one_letter_code
_entity_poly.pdbx_strand_id
1 'polypeptide(L)'
;MMDEFDIMAIDIKESNSKLNLLTDSINDISYQTNLLALNASIEASRAGEAGRGFSVVTDEIRILAEQSKMSSQNISELLKNVSKQSSNVVTDTKNVDFQFSNQIGIVNSIASSFSEIISDIEKLLPGISLVNKSIIEANNKKIYNNK
;
A
#
# COMPACT_ATOMS: atom_id res chain seq x y z
N MET A 1 -5.87 12.91 -2.42
CA MET A 1 -4.87 11.82 -2.42
C MET A 1 -5.41 10.63 -1.65
N MET A 2 -5.77 10.78 -0.36
CA MET A 2 -6.42 9.71 0.42
C MET A 2 -7.68 9.13 -0.25
N ASP A 3 -8.55 9.99 -0.78
CA ASP A 3 -9.77 9.55 -1.50
C ASP A 3 -9.47 8.70 -2.75
N GLU A 4 -8.36 8.96 -3.43
CA GLU A 4 -8.01 8.29 -4.69
C GLU A 4 -7.50 6.86 -4.43
N PHE A 5 -6.71 6.68 -3.36
CA PHE A 5 -6.27 5.36 -2.90
C PHE A 5 -7.41 4.54 -2.30
N ASP A 6 -8.33 5.19 -1.56
CA ASP A 6 -9.51 4.53 -1.03
C ASP A 6 -10.45 4.06 -2.16
N ILE A 7 -10.65 4.87 -3.21
CA ILE A 7 -11.40 4.48 -4.42
C ILE A 7 -10.71 3.30 -5.12
N MET A 8 -9.39 3.37 -5.35
CA MET A 8 -8.64 2.28 -5.98
C MET A 8 -8.75 0.96 -5.20
N ALA A 9 -8.70 1.02 -3.87
CA ALA A 9 -8.84 -0.15 -3.01
C ALA A 9 -10.26 -0.76 -3.08
N ILE A 10 -11.29 0.08 -3.21
CA ILE A 10 -12.67 -0.37 -3.44
C ILE A 10 -12.77 -1.11 -4.78
N ASP A 11 -12.21 -0.54 -5.86
CA ASP A 11 -12.24 -1.17 -7.19
C ASP A 11 -11.53 -2.52 -7.22
N ILE A 12 -10.37 -2.63 -6.55
CA ILE A 12 -9.65 -3.90 -6.39
C ILE A 12 -10.50 -4.91 -5.63
N LYS A 13 -11.15 -4.48 -4.54
CA LYS A 13 -12.01 -5.35 -3.72
C LYS A 13 -13.20 -5.87 -4.51
N GLU A 14 -13.87 -5.03 -5.29
CA GLU A 14 -14.98 -5.45 -6.16
C GLU A 14 -14.51 -6.45 -7.22
N SER A 15 -13.38 -6.17 -7.87
CA SER A 15 -12.80 -7.04 -8.89
C SER A 15 -12.43 -8.40 -8.31
N ASN A 16 -11.77 -8.43 -7.14
CA ASN A 16 -11.46 -9.67 -6.43
C ASN A 16 -12.72 -10.43 -6.01
N SER A 17 -13.78 -9.75 -5.62
CA SER A 17 -15.06 -10.42 -5.31
C SER A 17 -15.63 -11.14 -6.53
N LYS A 18 -15.60 -10.49 -7.71
CA LYS A 18 -16.04 -11.11 -8.97
C LYS A 18 -15.16 -12.31 -9.35
N LEU A 19 -13.84 -12.19 -9.18
CA LEU A 19 -12.90 -13.29 -9.43
C LEU A 19 -13.09 -14.46 -8.46
N ASN A 20 -13.42 -14.20 -7.19
CA ASN A 20 -13.75 -15.26 -6.24
C ASN A 20 -15.01 -16.03 -6.68
N LEU A 21 -16.07 -15.34 -7.10
CA LEU A 21 -17.29 -15.99 -7.61
C LEU A 21 -17.01 -16.89 -8.83
N LEU A 22 -16.15 -16.43 -9.75
CA LEU A 22 -15.71 -17.24 -10.89
C LEU A 22 -14.88 -18.45 -10.44
N THR A 23 -14.00 -18.26 -9.46
CA THR A 23 -13.15 -19.32 -8.90
C THR A 23 -13.99 -20.39 -8.20
N ASP A 24 -15.02 -19.99 -7.46
CA ASP A 24 -15.99 -20.89 -6.83
C ASP A 24 -16.77 -21.68 -7.89
N SER A 25 -17.21 -21.02 -8.97
CA SER A 25 -17.87 -21.69 -10.10
C SER A 25 -16.97 -22.73 -10.78
N ILE A 26 -15.67 -22.44 -10.96
CA ILE A 26 -14.70 -23.41 -11.49
C ILE A 26 -14.55 -24.61 -10.54
N ASN A 27 -14.51 -24.37 -9.23
CA ASN A 27 -14.43 -25.43 -8.22
C ASN A 27 -15.67 -26.34 -8.26
N ASP A 28 -16.87 -25.75 -8.40
CA ASP A 28 -18.12 -26.49 -8.54
C ASP A 28 -18.15 -27.33 -9.83
N ILE A 29 -17.73 -26.77 -10.97
CA ILE A 29 -17.62 -27.49 -12.25
C ILE A 29 -16.63 -28.64 -12.12
N SER A 30 -15.48 -28.39 -11.48
CA SER A 30 -14.45 -29.41 -11.24
C SER A 30 -14.98 -30.54 -10.37
N TYR A 31 -15.74 -30.21 -9.32
CA TYR A 31 -16.37 -31.19 -8.44
C TYR A 31 -17.42 -32.04 -9.18
N GLN A 32 -18.29 -31.42 -9.98
CA GLN A 32 -19.29 -32.13 -10.78
C GLN A 32 -18.64 -33.02 -11.84
N THR A 33 -17.60 -32.52 -12.52
CA THR A 33 -16.83 -33.28 -13.51
C THR A 33 -16.16 -34.49 -12.87
N ASN A 34 -15.61 -34.33 -11.67
CA ASN A 34 -15.02 -35.42 -10.90
C ASN A 34 -16.06 -36.50 -10.54
N LEU A 35 -17.26 -36.10 -10.11
CA LEU A 35 -18.36 -37.04 -9.83
C LEU A 35 -18.87 -37.74 -11.09
N LEU A 36 -18.99 -37.03 -12.21
CA LEU A 36 -19.36 -37.59 -13.51
C LEU A 36 -18.34 -38.64 -13.97
N ALA A 37 -17.04 -38.32 -13.87
CA ALA A 37 -15.96 -39.22 -14.20
C ALA A 37 -15.96 -40.47 -13.32
N LEU A 38 -16.21 -40.31 -12.02
CA LEU A 38 -16.34 -41.44 -11.09
C LEU A 38 -17.50 -42.37 -11.47
N ASN A 39 -18.68 -41.82 -11.74
CA ASN A 39 -19.84 -42.61 -12.15
C ASN A 39 -19.59 -43.34 -13.47
N ALA A 40 -18.92 -42.69 -14.42
CA ALA A 40 -18.55 -43.29 -15.70
C ALA A 40 -17.50 -44.40 -15.54
N SER A 41 -16.53 -44.25 -14.63
CA SER A 41 -15.52 -45.27 -14.31
C SER A 41 -16.17 -46.52 -13.68
N ILE A 42 -17.18 -46.33 -12.83
CA ILE A 42 -17.99 -47.44 -12.26
C ILE A 42 -18.73 -48.20 -13.37
N GLU A 43 -19.39 -47.49 -14.30
CA GLU A 43 -20.14 -48.13 -15.37
C GLU A 43 -19.21 -48.81 -16.40
N ALA A 44 -18.03 -48.23 -16.66
CA ALA A 44 -16.98 -48.85 -17.47
C ALA A 44 -16.49 -50.16 -16.84
N SER A 45 -16.28 -50.19 -15.53
CA SER A 45 -15.92 -51.40 -14.79
C SER A 45 -17.03 -52.47 -14.88
N ARG A 46 -18.30 -52.05 -14.84
CA ARG A 46 -19.47 -52.93 -14.95
C ARG A 46 -19.61 -53.56 -16.34
N ALA A 47 -19.20 -52.85 -17.40
CA ALA A 47 -19.17 -53.36 -18.76
C ALA A 47 -18.03 -54.37 -19.03
N GLY A 48 -17.14 -54.61 -18.05
CA GLY A 48 -16.06 -55.59 -18.15
C GLY A 48 -15.08 -55.25 -19.28
N GLU A 49 -14.81 -56.21 -20.18
CA GLU A 49 -13.86 -55.99 -21.28
C GLU A 49 -14.29 -54.88 -22.25
N ALA A 50 -15.60 -54.72 -22.48
CA ALA A 50 -16.13 -53.69 -23.37
C ALA A 50 -15.92 -52.27 -22.82
N GLY A 51 -15.73 -52.11 -21.51
CA GLY A 51 -15.53 -50.83 -20.86
C GLY A 51 -14.07 -50.44 -20.61
N ARG A 52 -13.08 -51.32 -20.88
CA ARG A 52 -11.66 -51.03 -20.54
C ARG A 52 -11.14 -49.73 -21.16
N GLY A 53 -11.41 -49.49 -22.44
CA GLY A 53 -10.98 -48.26 -23.11
C GLY A 53 -11.66 -47.01 -22.56
N PHE A 54 -12.93 -47.13 -22.16
CA PHE A 54 -13.70 -46.04 -21.57
C PHE A 54 -13.20 -45.71 -20.14
N SER A 55 -12.83 -46.73 -19.37
CA SER A 55 -12.28 -46.58 -18.02
C SER A 55 -11.00 -45.72 -17.99
N VAL A 56 -10.12 -45.89 -18.97
CA VAL A 56 -8.88 -45.09 -19.08
C VAL A 56 -9.22 -43.62 -19.33
N VAL A 57 -10.19 -43.34 -20.20
CA VAL A 57 -10.64 -41.97 -20.48
C VAL A 57 -11.27 -41.33 -19.24
N THR A 58 -12.09 -42.07 -18.50
CA THR A 58 -12.74 -41.55 -17.28
C THR A 58 -11.74 -41.25 -16.18
N ASP A 59 -10.68 -42.05 -16.04
CA ASP A 59 -9.63 -41.79 -15.06
C ASP A 59 -8.83 -40.52 -15.41
N GLU A 60 -8.56 -40.27 -16.70
CA GLU A 60 -7.90 -39.03 -17.14
C GLU A 60 -8.77 -37.79 -16.88
N ILE A 61 -10.09 -37.88 -17.16
CA ILE A 61 -11.03 -36.80 -16.84
C ILE A 61 -11.05 -36.51 -15.34
N ARG A 62 -10.99 -37.55 -14.50
CA ARG A 62 -10.94 -37.40 -13.04
C ARG A 62 -9.68 -36.65 -12.60
N ILE A 63 -8.52 -37.01 -13.14
CA ILE A 63 -7.24 -36.33 -12.86
C ILE A 63 -7.30 -34.86 -13.27
N LEU A 64 -7.83 -34.55 -14.45
CA LEU A 64 -8.01 -33.17 -14.92
C LEU A 64 -8.96 -32.37 -14.01
N ALA A 65 -10.03 -32.99 -13.53
CA ALA A 65 -10.97 -32.36 -12.61
C ALA A 65 -10.30 -32.06 -11.25
N GLU A 66 -9.49 -32.97 -10.72
CA GLU A 66 -8.71 -32.73 -9.48
C GLU A 66 -7.68 -31.62 -9.67
N GLN A 67 -6.97 -31.59 -10.80
CA GLN A 67 -6.02 -30.52 -11.13
C GLN A 67 -6.70 -29.16 -11.27
N SER A 68 -7.89 -29.11 -11.89
CA SER A 68 -8.70 -27.89 -12.01
C SER A 68 -9.12 -27.37 -10.63
N LYS A 69 -9.54 -28.26 -9.73
CA LYS A 69 -9.85 -27.93 -8.32
C LYS A 69 -8.63 -27.37 -7.57
N MET A 70 -7.46 -28.00 -7.69
CA MET A 70 -6.24 -27.48 -7.06
C MET A 70 -5.87 -26.09 -7.61
N SER A 71 -6.02 -25.89 -8.91
CA SER A 71 -5.75 -24.60 -9.56
C SER A 71 -6.71 -23.51 -9.07
N SER A 72 -8.01 -23.80 -8.94
CA SER A 72 -8.97 -22.85 -8.39
C SER A 72 -8.68 -22.50 -6.93
N GLN A 73 -8.25 -23.48 -6.12
CA GLN A 73 -7.84 -23.23 -4.73
C GLN A 73 -6.62 -22.28 -4.66
N ASN A 74 -5.61 -22.50 -5.50
CA ASN A 74 -4.44 -21.63 -5.58
C ASN A 74 -4.82 -20.20 -6.01
N ILE A 75 -5.73 -20.07 -6.98
CA ILE A 75 -6.26 -18.75 -7.40
C ILE A 75 -6.94 -18.06 -6.22
N SER A 76 -7.78 -18.75 -5.46
CA SER A 76 -8.44 -18.18 -4.28
C SER A 76 -7.44 -17.66 -3.23
N GLU A 77 -6.35 -18.39 -2.99
CA GLU A 77 -5.28 -17.95 -2.09
C GLU A 77 -4.55 -16.70 -2.61
N LEU A 78 -4.25 -16.65 -3.92
CA LEU A 78 -3.69 -15.46 -4.54
C LEU A 78 -4.61 -14.24 -4.41
N LEU A 79 -5.92 -14.40 -4.63
CA LEU A 79 -6.91 -13.32 -4.48
C LEU A 79 -6.99 -12.80 -3.02
N LYS A 80 -6.86 -13.69 -2.03
CA LYS A 80 -6.76 -13.29 -0.61
C LYS A 80 -5.51 -12.46 -0.35
N ASN A 81 -4.37 -12.87 -0.90
CA ASN A 81 -3.11 -12.14 -0.76
C ASN A 81 -3.18 -10.76 -1.42
N VAL A 82 -3.75 -10.64 -2.62
CA VAL A 82 -3.96 -9.36 -3.30
C VAL A 82 -4.85 -8.45 -2.46
N SER A 83 -5.94 -8.98 -1.89
CA SER A 83 -6.84 -8.20 -1.03
C SER A 83 -6.13 -7.69 0.24
N LYS A 84 -5.28 -8.53 0.85
CA LYS A 84 -4.46 -8.14 2.01
C LYS A 84 -3.46 -7.05 1.65
N GLN A 85 -2.74 -7.19 0.54
CA GLN A 85 -1.80 -6.19 0.06
C GLN A 85 -2.48 -4.85 -0.22
N SER A 86 -3.65 -4.86 -0.86
CA SER A 86 -4.44 -3.65 -1.10
C SER A 86 -4.83 -2.96 0.22
N SER A 87 -5.24 -3.71 1.24
CA SER A 87 -5.57 -3.15 2.56
C SER A 87 -4.35 -2.54 3.27
N ASN A 88 -3.18 -3.14 3.10
CA ASN A 88 -1.94 -2.61 3.66
C ASN A 88 -1.58 -1.27 3.00
N VAL A 89 -1.68 -1.17 1.67
CA VAL A 89 -1.40 0.07 0.93
C VAL A 89 -2.28 1.23 1.42
N VAL A 90 -3.57 0.99 1.66
CA VAL A 90 -4.48 2.00 2.22
C VAL A 90 -4.01 2.45 3.60
N THR A 91 -3.60 1.51 4.45
CA THR A 91 -3.15 1.80 5.82
C THR A 91 -1.83 2.58 5.82
N ASP A 92 -0.88 2.18 4.99
CA ASP A 92 0.41 2.85 4.86
C ASP A 92 0.25 4.27 4.32
N THR A 93 -0.66 4.47 3.36
CA THR A 93 -0.97 5.80 2.83
C THR A 93 -1.55 6.72 3.92
N LYS A 94 -2.43 6.20 4.77
CA LYS A 94 -2.97 6.96 5.92
C LYS A 94 -1.87 7.37 6.91
N ASN A 95 -0.90 6.49 7.14
CA ASN A 95 0.25 6.80 7.98
C ASN A 95 1.14 7.88 7.34
N VAL A 96 1.35 7.83 6.03
CA VAL A 96 2.10 8.86 5.30
C VAL A 96 1.42 10.22 5.41
N ASP A 97 0.11 10.30 5.23
CA ASP A 97 -0.64 11.56 5.35
C ASP A 97 -0.54 12.15 6.77
N PHE A 98 -0.57 11.31 7.80
CA PHE A 98 -0.35 11.74 9.18
C PHE A 98 1.07 12.28 9.40
N GLN A 99 2.09 11.57 8.91
CA GLN A 99 3.48 12.02 9.02
C GLN A 99 3.70 13.35 8.29
N PHE A 100 3.10 13.50 7.10
CA PHE A 100 3.18 14.73 6.33
C PHE A 100 2.56 15.92 7.08
N SER A 101 1.42 15.70 7.73
CA SER A 101 0.76 16.72 8.57
C SER A 101 1.64 17.17 9.73
N ASN A 102 2.32 16.24 10.41
CA ASN A 102 3.28 16.58 11.46
C ASN A 102 4.47 17.37 10.91
N GLN A 103 4.95 17.01 9.72
CA GLN A 103 6.08 17.66 9.08
C GLN A 103 5.76 19.11 8.68
N ILE A 104 4.54 19.40 8.23
CA ILE A 104 4.06 20.78 8.03
C ILE A 104 4.14 21.57 9.36
N GLY A 105 3.74 20.96 10.48
CA GLY A 105 3.87 21.57 11.80
C GLY A 105 5.31 21.95 12.15
N ILE A 106 6.25 21.05 11.90
CA ILE A 106 7.70 21.30 12.12
C ILE A 106 8.20 22.45 11.24
N VAL A 107 7.82 22.46 9.96
CA VAL A 107 8.20 23.54 9.03
C VAL A 107 7.69 24.90 9.51
N ASN A 108 6.45 24.96 10.01
CA ASN A 108 5.89 26.19 10.59
C ASN A 108 6.65 26.64 11.84
N SER A 109 7.06 25.71 12.72
CA SER A 109 7.90 26.04 13.87
C SER A 109 9.25 26.60 13.45
N ILE A 110 9.90 26.01 12.44
CA ILE A 110 11.16 26.53 11.89
C ILE A 110 10.98 27.95 11.35
N ALA A 111 9.90 28.20 10.60
CA ALA A 111 9.60 29.53 10.07
C ALA A 111 9.41 30.56 11.19
N SER A 112 8.72 30.18 12.27
CA SER A 112 8.56 31.04 13.46
C SER A 112 9.90 31.36 14.12
N SER A 113 10.77 30.35 14.33
CA SER A 113 12.09 30.56 14.91
C SER A 113 12.97 31.48 14.04
N PHE A 114 12.91 31.37 12.71
CA PHE A 114 13.60 32.30 11.83
C PHE A 114 13.05 33.73 11.94
N SER A 115 11.74 33.89 12.09
CA SER A 115 11.13 35.21 12.30
C SER A 115 11.59 35.84 13.63
N GLU A 116 11.73 35.03 14.68
CA GLU A 116 12.27 35.49 15.97
C GLU A 116 13.74 35.92 15.84
N ILE A 117 14.57 35.12 15.16
CA ILE A 117 15.98 35.45 14.89
C ILE A 117 16.08 36.78 14.14
N ILE A 118 15.26 37.00 13.11
CA ILE A 118 15.24 38.27 12.37
C ILE A 118 14.88 39.42 13.30
N SER A 119 13.85 39.27 14.14
CA SER A 119 13.45 40.29 15.11
C SER A 119 14.58 40.63 16.09
N ASP A 120 15.30 39.62 16.57
CA ASP A 120 16.41 39.83 17.51
C ASP A 120 17.61 40.50 16.84
N ILE A 121 17.90 40.18 15.58
CA ILE A 121 18.90 40.89 14.78
C ILE A 121 18.50 42.37 14.61
N GLU A 122 17.23 42.67 14.31
CA GLU A 122 16.75 44.05 14.19
C GLU A 122 16.90 44.83 15.50
N LYS A 123 16.66 44.21 16.66
CA LYS A 123 16.86 44.82 17.98
C LYS A 123 18.32 45.09 18.32
N LEU A 124 19.27 44.37 17.72
CA LEU A 124 20.71 44.59 17.93
C LEU A 124 21.25 45.81 17.17
N LEU A 125 20.63 46.20 16.04
CA LEU A 125 21.10 47.30 15.19
C LEU A 125 21.23 48.64 15.95
N PRO A 126 20.26 49.09 16.78
CA PRO A 126 20.41 50.30 17.56
C PRO A 126 21.58 50.24 18.56
N GLY A 127 21.80 49.08 19.19
CA GLY A 127 22.89 48.88 20.14
C GLY A 127 24.25 49.03 19.47
N ILE A 128 24.43 48.44 18.28
CA ILE A 128 25.65 48.61 17.48
C ILE A 128 25.86 50.09 17.11
N SER A 129 24.79 50.78 16.70
CA SER A 129 24.87 52.22 16.39
C SER A 129 25.26 53.06 17.61
N LEU A 130 24.74 52.73 18.80
CA LEU A 130 25.06 53.41 20.05
C LEU A 130 26.53 53.20 20.44
N VAL A 131 27.02 51.96 20.34
CA VAL A 131 28.42 51.61 20.59
C VAL A 131 29.33 52.38 19.63
N ASN A 132 29.01 52.41 18.33
CA ASN A 132 29.77 53.15 17.34
C ASN A 132 29.83 54.66 17.66
N LYS A 133 28.68 55.27 18.00
CA LYS A 133 28.62 56.67 18.42
C LYS A 133 29.50 56.95 19.65
N SER A 134 29.43 56.08 20.66
CA SER A 134 30.23 56.20 21.89
C SER A 134 31.74 56.12 21.60
N ILE A 135 32.16 55.25 20.67
CA ILE A 135 33.56 55.14 20.22
C ILE A 135 34.03 56.45 19.57
N ILE A 136 33.22 57.03 18.67
CA ILE A 136 33.54 58.29 17.99
C ILE A 136 33.69 59.43 19.01
N GLU A 137 32.75 59.53 19.96
CA GLU A 137 32.80 60.55 21.02
C GLU A 137 34.05 60.41 21.91
N ALA A 138 34.41 59.18 22.30
CA ALA A 138 35.60 58.91 23.10
C ALA A 138 36.89 59.27 22.36
N ASN A 139 36.98 58.97 21.06
CA ASN A 139 38.12 59.35 20.23
C ASN A 139 38.25 60.87 20.09
N ASN A 140 37.15 61.59 19.87
CA ASN A 140 37.17 63.04 19.80
C ASN A 140 37.67 63.67 21.11
N LYS A 141 37.20 63.20 22.28
CA LYS A 141 37.69 63.69 23.59
C LYS A 141 39.20 63.49 23.79
N LYS A 142 39.76 62.36 23.34
CA LYS A 142 41.21 62.12 23.42
C LYS A 142 42.02 63.10 22.58
N ILE A 143 41.52 63.52 21.42
CA ILE A 143 42.19 64.51 20.57
C ILE A 143 42.24 65.89 21.24
N TYR A 144 41.17 66.30 21.93
CA TYR A 144 41.13 67.58 22.64
C TYR A 144 42.00 67.62 23.90
N ASN A 145 42.16 66.50 24.60
CA ASN A 145 43.00 66.42 25.82
C ASN A 145 44.51 66.24 25.53
N ASN A 146 44.90 66.01 24.27
CA ASN A 146 46.29 65.88 23.82
C ASN A 146 46.83 67.12 23.09
N LYS A 147 46.14 68.27 23.18
CA LYS A 147 46.63 69.60 22.80
C LYS A 147 46.94 70.41 24.06
#